data_AF-A0A2H0Z0K8-F1
#
_entry.id   AF-A0A2H0Z0K8-F1
#
_cell.length_a   1.000
_cell.length_b   1.000
_cell.length_c   1.000
_cell.angle_alpha   90.00
_cell.angle_beta   90.00
_cell.angle_gamma   90.00
#
_symmetry.space_group_name_H-M   'P 1'
#
loop_
_entity.id
_entity.type
_entity.pdbx_description
1 polymer ?
#
loop_
_entity_poly.entity_id
_entity_poly.type
_entity_poly.pdbx_seq_one_letter_code
_entity_poly.pdbx_strand_id
1 'polypeptide(L)' 'MRIELDRFYCGDAIKIMKTFPDKSIDLICADPPYNLGKDYGSTIDKKDWAEYEKFTQQWVSESV' A
#
# COMPACT_ATOMS: atom_id res chain seq x y z
N MET A 1 -5.17 -6.56 15.85
CA MET A 1 -6.47 -7.04 15.33
C MET A 1 -6.32 -8.52 14.91
N ARG A 2 -7.40 -9.29 14.75
CA ARG A 2 -7.31 -10.63 14.13
C ARG A 2 -7.56 -10.51 12.63
N ILE A 3 -6.72 -11.14 11.81
CA ILE A 3 -6.94 -11.24 10.37
C ILE A 3 -8.04 -12.29 10.11
N GLU A 4 -9.01 -11.93 9.28
CA GLU A 4 -10.07 -12.82 8.79
C GLU A 4 -9.73 -13.25 7.36
N LEU A 5 -9.90 -14.54 7.07
CA LEU A 5 -9.81 -15.04 5.70
C LEU A 5 -11.01 -14.55 4.87
N ASP A 6 -10.82 -14.47 3.55
CA ASP A 6 -11.85 -14.05 2.59
C ASP A 6 -12.46 -12.67 2.89
N ARG A 7 -11.68 -11.79 3.53
CA ARG A 7 -12.12 -10.46 3.97
C ARG A 7 -11.49 -9.35 3.15
N PHE A 8 -12.33 -8.41 2.69
CA PHE A 8 -11.87 -7.12 2.17
C PHE A 8 -11.79 -6.08 3.28
N TYR A 9 -10.62 -5.44 3.39
CA TYR A 9 -10.38 -4.30 4.27
C TYR A 9 -10.30 -3.03 3.42
N CYS A 10 -11.27 -2.13 3.56
CA CYS A 10 -11.34 -0.89 2.77
C CYS A 10 -10.68 0.27 3.53
N GLY A 11 -9.60 0.83 2.99
CA GLY A 11 -8.92 1.98 3.55
C GLY A 11 -7.49 2.13 3.04
N ASP A 12 -6.72 2.99 3.69
CA ASP A 12 -5.29 3.15 3.43
C ASP A 12 -4.53 1.87 3.82
N ALA A 13 -3.85 1.27 2.85
CA ALA A 13 -3.20 -0.03 3.03
C ALA A 13 -2.16 -0.02 4.16
N ILE A 14 -1.36 1.05 4.28
CA ILE A 14 -0.34 1.17 5.34
C ILE A 14 -1.01 1.19 6.71
N LYS A 15 -2.08 1.98 6.88
CA LYS A 15 -2.81 2.04 8.16
C LYS A 15 -3.47 0.72 8.52
N ILE A 16 -3.98 -0.02 7.54
CA ILE A 16 -4.61 -1.32 7.77
C ILE A 16 -3.56 -2.37 8.14
N MET A 17 -2.46 -2.47 7.38
CA MET A 17 -1.39 -3.44 7.65
C MET A 17 -0.82 -3.28 9.07
N LYS A 18 -0.68 -2.04 9.57
CA LYS A 18 -0.28 -1.75 10.98
C LYS A 18 -1.16 -2.38 12.06
N THR A 19 -2.37 -2.80 11.71
CA THR A 19 -3.30 -3.43 12.67
C THR A 19 -3.17 -4.94 12.70
N PHE A 20 -2.46 -5.52 11.72
CA PHE A 20 -2.22 -6.95 11.60
C PHE A 20 -1.05 -7.37 12.50
N PRO A 21 -1.02 -8.63 12.98
CA PRO A 21 0.16 -9.13 13.69
C PRO A 21 1.37 -9.24 12.75
N ASP A 22 2.56 -8.95 13.26
CA ASP A 22 3.81 -9.18 12.51
C ASP A 22 3.95 -10.64 12.06
N LYS A 23 4.58 -10.86 10.90
CA LYS A 23 4.89 -12.21 10.35
C LYS A 23 3.67 -13.12 10.22
N SER A 24 2.51 -12.54 9.90
CA SER A 24 1.24 -13.27 9.76
C SER A 24 0.78 -13.48 8.32
N ILE A 25 1.53 -12.95 7.35
CA ILE A 25 1.24 -13.02 5.91
C ILE A 25 2.37 -13.77 5.21
N ASP A 26 2.03 -14.83 4.46
CA ASP A 26 3.02 -15.66 3.77
C ASP A 26 3.49 -15.06 2.42
N LEU A 27 2.61 -14.31 1.75
CA LEU A 27 2.87 -13.72 0.44
C LEU A 27 2.12 -12.40 0.28
N ILE A 28 2.81 -11.41 -0.28
CA ILE A 28 2.24 -10.11 -0.63
C ILE A 28 2.31 -9.93 -2.15
N CYS A 29 1.18 -9.62 -2.76
CA CYS A 29 1.09 -9.19 -4.15
C CYS A 29 0.67 -7.72 -4.14
N ALA A 30 1.46 -6.86 -4.77
CA ALA A 30 1.25 -5.42 -4.77
C ALA A 30 1.27 -4.84 -6.18
N ASP A 31 0.30 -3.98 -6.47
CA ASP A 31 0.21 -3.18 -7.69
C ASP A 31 0.01 -1.69 -7.28
N PRO A 32 1.08 -1.03 -6.77
CA PRO A 32 0.99 0.36 -6.32
C PRO A 32 0.89 1.33 -7.51
N PRO A 33 0.53 2.62 -7.31
CA PRO A 33 0.64 3.62 -8.36
C PRO A 33 2.07 3.71 -8.92
N TYR A 34 2.25 3.84 -10.24
CA TYR A 34 3.57 3.74 -10.89
C TYR A 34 4.29 5.08 -11.09
N ASN A 35 3.65 6.19 -10.72
CA ASN A 35 4.16 7.54 -10.92
C ASN A 35 4.37 7.93 -12.39
N LEU A 36 3.48 7.48 -13.28
CA LEU A 36 3.58 7.74 -14.73
C LEU A 36 3.08 9.14 -15.13
N GLY A 37 2.41 9.86 -14.22
CA GLY A 37 1.72 11.10 -14.53
C GLY A 37 0.47 10.88 -15.39
N LYS A 38 -0.09 9.68 -15.38
CA LYS A 38 -1.33 9.29 -16.04
C LYS A 38 -2.52 9.86 -15.27
N ASP A 39 -3.48 10.37 -16.03
CA ASP A 39 -4.75 10.84 -15.52
C ASP A 39 -5.77 9.68 -15.52
N TYR A 40 -6.30 9.36 -14.34
CA TYR A 40 -7.34 8.34 -14.12
C TYR A 40 -8.73 8.98 -13.92
N GLY A 41 -8.89 10.26 -14.24
CA GLY A 41 -10.12 11.05 -14.12
C GLY A 41 -10.32 11.61 -12.71
N SER A 42 -10.26 10.77 -11.68
CA SER A 42 -10.37 11.20 -10.28
C SER A 42 -9.03 11.62 -9.67
N THR A 43 -7.93 11.12 -10.21
CA THR A 43 -6.58 11.28 -9.68
C THR A 43 -5.56 11.23 -10.81
N ILE A 44 -4.42 11.90 -10.60
CA ILE A 44 -3.24 11.80 -11.47
C ILE A 44 -2.14 11.15 -10.63
N ASP A 45 -1.52 10.07 -11.12
CA ASP A 45 -0.41 9.42 -10.44
C ASP A 45 0.91 10.16 -10.68
N LYS A 46 0.99 11.38 -10.16
CA LYS A 46 2.17 12.23 -10.26
C LYS A 46 2.59 12.74 -8.89
N LYS A 47 3.80 12.37 -8.49
CA LYS A 47 4.51 12.82 -7.31
C LYS A 47 5.90 13.28 -7.71
N ASP A 48 6.48 14.18 -6.92
CA ASP A 48 7.92 14.40 -7.00
C ASP A 48 8.65 13.06 -6.71
N TRP A 49 9.83 12.85 -7.31
CA TRP A 49 10.55 11.59 -7.15
C TRP A 49 10.90 11.28 -5.70
N ALA A 50 11.28 12.29 -4.90
CA ALA A 50 11.57 12.08 -3.48
C ALA A 50 10.30 11.73 -2.70
N GLU A 51 9.15 12.30 -3.07
CA GLU A 51 7.86 11.97 -2.47
C GLU A 51 7.41 10.55 -2.85
N TYR A 52 7.62 10.14 -4.10
CA TYR A 52 7.30 8.80 -4.59
C TYR A 52 8.19 7.73 -3.95
N GLU A 53 9.48 8.01 -3.82
CA GLU A 53 10.42 7.14 -3.10
C GLU A 53 10.00 6.99 -1.64
N LYS A 54 9.72 8.10 -0.95
CA LYS A 54 9.26 8.08 0.45
C LYS A 54 7.95 7.30 0.59
N PHE A 55 6.99 7.51 -0.30
CA PHE A 55 5.74 6.74 -0.35
C PHE A 55 6.03 5.24 -0.52
N THR A 56 6.93 4.89 -1.43
CA THR A 56 7.29 3.50 -1.72
C THR A 56 7.94 2.82 -0.52
N GLN A 57 8.91 3.48 0.10
CA GLN A 57 9.57 2.99 1.32
C GLN A 57 8.58 2.78 2.46
N GLN A 58 7.59 3.66 2.62
CA GLN A 58 6.59 3.55 3.67
C GLN A 58 5.76 2.27 3.57
N TRP A 59 5.23 1.94 2.38
CA TRP A 59 4.40 0.73 2.25
C TRP A 59 5.25 -0.55 2.21
N VAL A 60 6.44 -0.52 1.60
CA VAL A 60 7.35 -1.68 1.60
C VAL A 60 7.80 -2.03 3.01
N SER A 61 8.14 -1.02 3.82
CA SER A 61 8.55 -1.23 5.22
C SER A 61 7.44 -1.83 6.09
N GLU A 62 6.18 -1.62 5.74
CA GLU A 62 5.03 -2.16 6.47
C GLU A 62 4.62 -3.55 5.95
N SER A 63 5.13 -3.94 4.78
CA SER A 63 4.81 -5.18 4.08
C SER A 63 5.78 -6.31 4.48
N VAL A 64 6.04 -6.50 5.77
CA VAL A 64 7.07 -7.43 6.31
C VAL A 64 6.58 -8.33 7.44
#